data_AF-A0A949LY96-F1
#
_entry.id   AF-A0A949LY96-F1
#
_cell.length_a   1.000
_cell.length_b   1.000
_cell.length_c   1.000
_cell.angle_alpha   90.00
_cell.angle_beta   90.00
_cell.angle_gamma   90.00
#
_symmetry.space_group_name_H-M   'P 1'
#
loop_
_entity.id
_entity.type
_entity.pdbx_description
1 polymer ?
#
loop_
_entity_poly.entity_id
_entity_poly.type
_entity_poly.pdbx_seq_one_letter_code
_entity_poly.pdbx_strand_id
1 'polypeptide(L)'
;MFERRAGDRNAKRFWAWFSTRSQSLANGLEALCRGEADASQLIGELNERIRRFDPGLEADIMRTPDGYCQLLVSGPSHLSGVQLAEQAPKIRGWKVSLAEADNWPARIPFRRAPGASMDRLSSVEARHEAYVSLGV
;
A
#
# COMPACT_ATOMS: atom_id res chain seq x y z
N MET A 1 -2.73 24.88 -20.66
CA MET A 1 -3.58 23.67 -20.62
C MET A 1 -2.64 22.50 -20.41
N PHE A 2 -2.55 21.94 -19.20
CA PHE A 2 -1.65 20.81 -18.93
C PHE A 2 -2.34 19.54 -19.41
N GLU A 3 -1.95 19.05 -20.59
CA GLU A 3 -2.32 17.69 -21.02
C GLU A 3 -1.79 16.72 -19.97
N ARG A 4 -2.71 16.15 -19.16
CA ARG A 4 -2.39 15.02 -18.29
C ARG A 4 -1.83 13.94 -19.21
N ARG A 5 -0.55 13.59 -19.03
CA ARG A 5 0.09 12.47 -19.73
C ARG A 5 -0.87 11.29 -19.73
N ALA A 6 -1.34 10.91 -20.92
CA ALA A 6 -2.16 9.72 -21.07
C ALA A 6 -1.38 8.54 -20.49
N GLY A 7 -1.96 7.88 -19.49
CA GLY A 7 -1.34 6.69 -18.90
C GLY A 7 -1.05 5.65 -19.97
N ASP A 8 0.06 4.92 -19.81
CA ASP A 8 0.37 3.74 -20.62
C ASP A 8 -0.59 2.63 -20.19
N ARG A 9 -1.80 2.60 -20.77
CA ARG A 9 -2.88 1.62 -20.49
C ARG A 9 -2.52 0.17 -20.86
N ASN A 10 -1.23 -0.16 -20.87
CA ASN A 10 -0.68 -1.46 -21.15
C ASN A 10 -0.58 -2.30 -19.86
N ALA A 11 -1.67 -2.99 -19.52
CA ALA A 11 -1.74 -3.85 -18.34
C ALA A 11 -0.64 -4.92 -18.32
N LYS A 12 -0.20 -5.43 -19.48
CA LYS A 12 0.89 -6.43 -19.57
C LYS A 12 2.20 -5.89 -18.99
N ARG A 13 2.51 -4.60 -19.17
CA ARG A 13 3.73 -3.98 -18.64
C ARG A 13 3.67 -3.74 -17.13
N PHE A 14 2.47 -3.49 -16.60
CA PHE A 14 2.25 -3.47 -15.16
C PHE A 14 2.47 -4.87 -14.59
N TRP A 15 1.80 -5.88 -15.15
CA TRP A 15 1.85 -7.24 -14.65
C TRP A 15 3.22 -7.90 -14.78
N ALA A 16 3.94 -7.66 -15.88
CA ALA A 16 5.32 -8.13 -16.04
C ALA A 16 6.24 -7.57 -14.96
N TRP A 17 6.11 -6.28 -14.63
CA TRP A 17 6.84 -5.67 -13.53
C TRP A 17 6.39 -6.22 -12.17
N PHE A 18 5.08 -6.37 -11.96
CA PHE A 18 4.55 -6.84 -10.70
C PHE A 18 5.01 -8.28 -10.42
N SER A 19 5.02 -9.15 -11.43
CA SER A 19 5.52 -10.51 -11.31
C SER A 19 6.99 -10.56 -10.85
N THR A 20 7.86 -9.67 -11.35
CA THR A 20 9.27 -9.62 -10.93
C THR A 20 9.48 -9.02 -9.54
N ARG A 21 8.55 -8.17 -9.07
CA ARG A 21 8.61 -7.53 -7.74
C ARG A 21 7.78 -8.23 -6.66
N SER A 22 6.90 -9.15 -7.04
CA SER A 22 5.93 -9.81 -6.14
C SER A 22 6.59 -10.44 -4.91
N GLN A 23 7.73 -11.14 -5.06
CA GLN A 23 8.42 -11.72 -3.91
C GLN A 23 9.01 -10.65 -2.97
N SER A 24 9.59 -9.58 -3.52
CA SER A 24 10.13 -8.47 -2.72
C SER A 24 9.03 -7.73 -1.97
N LEU A 25 7.87 -7.53 -2.61
CA LEU A 25 6.69 -6.93 -1.98
C LEU A 25 6.17 -7.81 -0.84
N ALA A 26 6.09 -9.12 -1.05
CA ALA A 26 5.69 -10.07 -0.02
C ALA A 26 6.66 -10.00 1.18
N ASN A 27 7.96 -10.12 0.94
CA ASN A 27 8.99 -10.07 1.99
C ASN A 27 8.95 -8.75 2.78
N GLY A 28 8.79 -7.62 2.08
CA GLY A 28 8.69 -6.30 2.71
C GLY A 28 7.44 -6.18 3.59
N LEU A 29 6.32 -6.76 3.15
CA LEU A 29 5.10 -6.84 3.96
C LEU A 29 5.28 -7.75 5.18
N GLU A 30 6.00 -8.89 5.05
CA GLU A 30 6.31 -9.74 6.20
C GLU A 30 7.19 -9.03 7.23
N ALA A 31 8.24 -8.34 6.78
CA ALA A 31 9.12 -7.56 7.63
C ALA A 31 8.37 -6.40 8.31
N LEU A 32 7.45 -5.75 7.62
CA LEU A 32 6.56 -4.74 8.19
C LEU A 32 5.65 -5.35 9.28
N CYS A 33 5.02 -6.50 9.02
CA CYS A 33 4.18 -7.20 10.00
C CYS A 33 4.95 -7.58 11.28
N ARG A 34 6.25 -7.84 11.18
CA ARG A 34 7.13 -8.13 12.31
C ARG A 34 7.70 -6.87 12.98
N GLY A 35 7.44 -5.68 12.43
CA GLY A 35 8.00 -4.42 12.91
C GLY A 35 9.49 -4.25 12.63
N GLU A 36 10.04 -5.02 11.70
CA GLU A 36 11.48 -5.04 11.36
C GLU A 36 11.82 -4.02 10.25
N ALA A 37 10.84 -3.60 9.44
CA ALA A 37 11.06 -2.72 8.30
C ALA A 37 9.89 -1.78 8.02
N ASP A 38 10.17 -0.70 7.29
CA ASP A 38 9.18 0.17 6.67
C ASP A 38 8.90 -0.27 5.23
N ALA A 39 7.62 -0.29 4.85
CA ALA A 39 7.19 -0.64 3.49
C ALA A 39 6.78 0.58 2.64
N SER A 40 6.97 1.81 3.15
CA SER A 40 6.50 3.04 2.50
C SER A 40 7.14 3.23 1.13
N GLN A 41 8.42 2.88 0.98
CA GLN A 41 9.11 2.94 -0.32
C GLN A 41 8.49 1.94 -1.33
N LEU A 42 8.23 0.70 -0.91
CA LEU A 42 7.65 -0.33 -1.78
C LEU A 42 6.23 0.01 -2.22
N ILE A 43 5.42 0.55 -1.31
CA ILE A 43 4.06 1.04 -1.60
C ILE A 43 4.12 2.27 -2.51
N GLY A 44 5.12 3.14 -2.33
CA GLY A 44 5.41 4.26 -3.21
C GLY A 44 5.69 3.81 -4.65
N GLU A 45 6.64 2.88 -4.84
CA GLU A 45 6.99 2.33 -6.17
C GLU A 45 5.77 1.66 -6.84
N LEU A 46 4.94 0.95 -6.06
CA LEU A 46 3.70 0.35 -6.54
C LEU A 46 2.71 1.41 -7.03
N ASN A 47 2.49 2.48 -6.24
CA ASN A 47 1.61 3.57 -6.62
C ASN A 47 2.13 4.36 -7.82
N GLU A 48 3.44 4.60 -7.91
CA GLU A 48 4.05 5.19 -9.10
C GLU A 48 3.81 4.32 -10.34
N ARG A 49 3.91 2.99 -10.19
CA ARG A 49 3.70 2.08 -11.32
C ARG A 49 2.25 2.05 -11.77
N ILE A 50 1.29 1.97 -10.85
CA ILE A 50 -0.12 1.94 -11.22
C ILE A 50 -0.59 3.30 -11.79
N ARG A 51 -0.06 4.42 -11.27
CA ARG A 51 -0.34 5.76 -11.81
C ARG A 51 0.21 5.97 -13.22
N ARG A 52 1.27 5.24 -13.62
CA ARG A 52 1.71 5.20 -15.03
C ARG A 52 0.72 4.46 -15.93
N PHE A 53 0.01 3.47 -15.41
CA PHE A 53 -1.05 2.78 -16.14
C PHE A 53 -2.31 3.65 -16.26
N ASP A 54 -2.77 4.20 -15.13
CA ASP A 54 -3.85 5.18 -15.08
C ASP A 54 -3.62 6.13 -13.89
N PRO A 55 -3.51 7.44 -14.11
CA PRO A 55 -3.17 8.40 -13.05
C PRO A 55 -4.25 8.57 -11.98
N GLY A 56 -5.47 8.10 -12.23
CA GLY A 56 -6.55 8.07 -11.23
C GLY A 56 -6.50 6.84 -10.34
N LEU A 57 -5.71 5.82 -10.68
CA LEU A 57 -5.62 4.62 -9.85
C LEU A 57 -4.59 4.75 -8.74
N GLU A 58 -4.89 4.07 -7.64
CA GLU A 58 -4.05 3.86 -6.49
C GLU A 58 -4.01 2.37 -6.17
N ALA A 59 -2.91 1.95 -5.56
CA ALA A 59 -2.68 0.56 -5.22
C ALA A 59 -2.18 0.43 -3.79
N ASP A 60 -2.59 -0.64 -3.14
CA ASP A 60 -2.17 -0.99 -1.80
C ASP A 60 -1.99 -2.50 -1.68
N ILE A 61 -1.29 -2.93 -0.65
CA ILE A 61 -1.03 -4.34 -0.41
C ILE A 61 -1.33 -4.67 1.04
N MET A 62 -2.02 -5.78 1.23
CA MET A 62 -2.32 -6.29 2.57
C MET A 62 -2.05 -7.78 2.66
N ARG A 63 -1.82 -8.25 3.89
CA ARG A 63 -1.73 -9.69 4.16
C ARG A 63 -3.08 -10.15 4.68
N THR A 64 -3.63 -11.16 4.03
CA THR A 64 -4.87 -11.80 4.46
C THR A 64 -4.60 -12.74 5.64
N PRO A 65 -5.60 -13.01 6.51
CA PRO A 65 -5.48 -13.98 7.60
C PRO A 65 -5.11 -15.39 7.11
N ASP A 66 -5.54 -15.73 5.90
CA ASP A 66 -5.24 -17.01 5.22
C ASP A 66 -3.77 -17.12 4.73
N GLY A 67 -2.94 -16.12 4.99
CA GLY A 67 -1.52 -16.11 4.64
C GLY A 67 -1.20 -15.65 3.21
N TYR A 68 -2.20 -15.30 2.40
CA TYR A 68 -2.00 -14.72 1.07
C TYR A 68 -1.69 -13.22 1.15
N CYS A 69 -0.92 -12.73 0.18
CA CYS A 69 -0.80 -11.30 -0.10
C CYS A 69 -1.94 -10.88 -1.04
N GLN A 70 -2.51 -9.71 -0.82
CA GLN A 70 -3.59 -9.16 -1.63
C GLN A 70 -3.18 -7.79 -2.15
N LEU A 71 -3.20 -7.63 -3.48
CA LEU A 71 -3.09 -6.35 -4.16
C LEU A 71 -4.49 -5.75 -4.27
N LEU A 72 -4.68 -4.58 -3.67
CA LEU A 72 -5.88 -3.77 -3.79
C LEU A 72 -5.64 -2.69 -4.82
N VAL A 73 -6.59 -2.52 -5.73
CA VAL A 73 -6.60 -1.43 -6.71
C VAL A 73 -7.86 -0.61 -6.52
N SER A 74 -7.72 0.71 -6.39
CA SER A 74 -8.82 1.64 -6.19
C SER A 74 -8.66 2.89 -7.05
N GLY A 75 -9.76 3.58 -7.35
CA GLY A 75 -9.72 4.87 -8.04
C GLY A 75 -11.05 5.22 -8.71
N PRO A 76 -11.24 6.49 -9.16
CA PRO A 76 -12.47 6.93 -9.82
C PRO A 76 -12.64 6.27 -11.20
N SER A 77 -11.55 5.79 -11.80
CA SER A 77 -11.55 5.05 -13.06
C SER A 77 -11.83 3.55 -12.83
N HIS A 78 -13.04 3.21 -12.39
CA HIS A 78 -13.45 1.81 -12.14
C HIS A 78 -13.16 0.91 -13.36
N LEU A 79 -13.40 1.39 -14.58
CA LEU A 79 -13.14 0.64 -15.81
C LEU A 79 -11.65 0.31 -16.03
N SER A 80 -10.75 1.25 -15.76
CA SER A 80 -9.29 1.01 -15.85
C SER A 80 -8.85 0.00 -14.80
N GLY A 81 -9.40 0.09 -13.58
CA GLY A 81 -9.15 -0.89 -12.52
C GLY A 81 -9.60 -2.30 -12.92
N VAL A 82 -10.84 -2.44 -13.42
CA VAL A 82 -11.38 -3.70 -13.93
C VAL A 82 -10.49 -4.28 -15.04
N GLN A 83 -10.15 -3.48 -16.04
CA GLN A 83 -9.28 -3.91 -17.14
C GLN A 83 -7.91 -4.41 -16.66
N LEU A 84 -7.35 -3.77 -15.62
CA LEU A 84 -6.10 -4.20 -15.01
C LEU A 84 -6.30 -5.54 -14.31
N ALA A 85 -7.34 -5.68 -13.48
CA ALA A 85 -7.64 -6.88 -12.70
C ALA A 85 -8.01 -8.10 -13.57
N GLU A 86 -8.74 -7.93 -14.66
CA GLU A 86 -9.07 -9.01 -15.60
C GLU A 86 -7.84 -9.59 -16.29
N GLN A 87 -6.78 -8.79 -16.44
CA GLN A 87 -5.50 -9.22 -17.01
C GLN A 87 -4.50 -9.71 -15.95
N ALA A 88 -4.94 -9.87 -14.70
CA ALA A 88 -4.08 -10.31 -13.61
C ALA A 88 -3.54 -11.74 -13.86
N PRO A 89 -2.22 -11.94 -13.86
CA PRO A 89 -1.65 -13.27 -13.90
C PRO A 89 -1.89 -13.99 -12.57
N LYS A 90 -1.95 -15.32 -12.62
CA LYS A 90 -1.94 -16.16 -11.42
C LYS A 90 -0.54 -16.16 -10.81
N ILE A 91 -0.33 -15.38 -9.76
CA ILE A 91 0.93 -15.34 -9.00
C ILE A 91 0.72 -16.13 -7.71
N ARG A 92 1.61 -17.09 -7.43
CA ARG A 92 1.50 -17.96 -6.25
C ARG A 92 1.52 -17.11 -4.97
N GLY A 93 0.54 -17.31 -4.10
CA GLY A 93 0.44 -16.58 -2.84
C GLY A 93 -0.16 -15.18 -2.96
N TRP A 94 -0.62 -14.77 -4.14
CA TRP A 94 -1.19 -13.46 -4.40
C TRP A 94 -2.66 -13.53 -4.83
N LYS A 95 -3.45 -12.56 -4.37
CA LYS A 95 -4.81 -12.26 -4.83
C LYS A 95 -4.85 -10.81 -5.32
N VAL A 96 -5.70 -10.53 -6.30
CA VAL A 96 -5.95 -9.17 -6.80
C VAL A 96 -7.40 -8.86 -6.55
N SER A 97 -7.70 -7.67 -6.03
CA SER A 97 -9.06 -7.24 -5.76
C SER A 97 -9.23 -5.77 -6.07
N LEU A 98 -10.44 -5.44 -6.51
CA LEU A 98 -10.87 -4.07 -6.72
C LEU A 98 -11.54 -3.60 -5.44
N ALA A 99 -11.05 -2.50 -4.88
CA ALA A 99 -11.72 -1.84 -3.78
C ALA A 99 -12.45 -0.62 -4.33
N GLU A 100 -13.74 -0.52 -4.02
CA GLU A 100 -14.39 0.79 -4.04
C GLU A 100 -13.71 1.66 -2.98
N ALA A 101 -13.47 2.94 -3.29
CA ALA A 101 -12.71 3.82 -2.39
C ALA A 101 -13.29 3.87 -0.96
N ASP A 102 -14.59 3.62 -0.82
CA ASP A 102 -15.34 3.58 0.45
C ASP A 102 -15.33 2.22 1.17
N ASN A 103 -14.97 1.13 0.47
CA ASN A 103 -15.13 -0.25 0.96
C ASN A 103 -13.79 -0.95 1.15
N TRP A 104 -12.83 -0.25 1.72
CA TRP A 104 -11.57 -0.86 2.13
C TRP A 104 -11.84 -1.85 3.28
N PRO A 105 -11.44 -3.13 3.17
CA PRO A 105 -11.46 -4.02 4.32
C PRO A 105 -10.67 -3.36 5.44
N ALA A 106 -11.19 -3.43 6.67
CA ALA A 106 -10.63 -2.76 7.84
C ALA A 106 -9.10 -2.87 7.83
N ARG A 107 -8.43 -1.79 7.43
CA ARG A 107 -6.98 -1.73 7.40
C ARG A 107 -6.57 -2.02 8.82
N ILE A 108 -5.84 -3.10 9.07
CA ILE A 108 -5.05 -3.13 10.31
C ILE A 108 -4.09 -1.96 10.13
N PRO A 109 -4.24 -0.85 10.87
CA PRO A 109 -3.40 0.31 10.65
C PRO A 109 -1.98 -0.17 10.90
N PHE A 110 -1.20 -0.28 9.83
CA PHE A 110 0.17 -0.71 9.90
C PHE A 110 0.88 0.30 10.78
N ARG A 111 1.21 -0.10 12.01
CA ARG A 111 2.18 0.65 12.79
C ARG A 111 3.42 0.65 11.92
N ARG A 112 3.86 1.83 11.48
CA ARG A 112 5.26 2.00 11.08
C ARG A 112 6.06 1.28 12.18
N ALA A 113 6.97 0.38 11.80
CA ALA A 113 8.02 -0.01 12.72
C ALA A 113 8.48 1.28 13.41
N PRO A 114 8.53 1.35 14.76
CA PRO A 114 9.05 2.55 15.42
C PRO A 114 10.38 2.83 14.73
N GLY A 115 10.42 3.89 13.92
CA GLY A 115 11.57 4.16 13.07
C GLY A 115 12.77 4.12 13.99
N ALA A 116 13.82 3.39 13.59
CA ALA A 116 15.03 3.26 14.40
C ALA A 116 15.39 4.67 14.88
N SER A 117 15.12 4.92 16.17
CA SER A 117 15.20 6.25 16.76
C SER A 117 16.66 6.49 17.07
N MET A 118 17.48 6.55 16.01
CA MET A 118 18.81 7.13 16.10
C MET A 118 18.63 8.63 15.97
N ASP A 119 18.89 9.29 17.10
CA ASP A 119 19.03 10.71 17.29
C ASP A 119 17.73 11.50 17.57
N ARG A 120 17.41 11.64 18.87
CA ARG A 120 17.37 12.94 19.55
C ARG A 120 17.39 12.75 21.07
N LEU A 121 18.55 12.35 21.58
CA LEU A 121 19.03 12.86 22.87
C LEU A 121 19.33 14.35 22.67
N SER A 122 18.31 15.21 22.67
CA SER A 122 18.49 16.66 22.64
C SER A 122 17.21 17.36 23.08
N SER A 123 17.22 17.68 24.37
CA SER A 123 16.72 18.91 24.98
C SER A 123 15.24 19.33 24.87
N VAL A 124 14.68 19.43 26.08
CA VAL A 124 13.94 20.59 26.61
C VAL A 124 12.42 20.59 26.44
N GLU A 125 11.79 20.35 27.60
CA GLU A 125 10.57 20.97 28.12
C GLU A 125 9.43 21.29 27.15
N ALA A 126 8.30 20.59 27.31
CA ALA A 126 7.00 21.24 27.39
C ALA A 126 5.99 20.32 28.09
N ARG A 127 5.53 20.79 29.24
CA ARG A 127 4.46 20.25 30.08
C ARG A 127 3.15 20.23 29.29
N HIS A 128 2.33 19.20 29.45
CA HIS A 128 0.98 19.37 29.99
C HIS A 128 0.35 18.03 30.33
N GLU A 129 0.14 17.86 31.63
CA GLU A 129 -0.78 16.94 32.26
C GLU A 129 -2.21 17.21 31.77
N ALA A 130 -2.92 16.17 31.33
CA ALA A 130 -4.39 16.16 31.29
C ALA A 130 -4.90 14.73 31.09
N TYR A 131 -5.13 14.00 32.18
CA TYR A 131 -6.39 13.31 32.51
C TYR A 131 -6.19 12.45 33.77
N VAL A 132 -6.45 13.04 34.93
CA VAL A 132 -7.00 12.32 36.08
C VAL A 132 -8.16 13.15 36.60
N SER A 133 -9.37 12.71 36.29
CA SER A 133 -10.60 12.91 37.08
C SER A 133 -11.71 12.14 36.37
N LEU A 134 -12.54 11.33 36.98
CA LEU A 134 -12.69 10.89 38.36
C LEU A 134 -13.59 9.64 38.26
N GLY A 135 -13.22 8.57 38.95
CA GLY A 135 -14.16 7.53 39.34
C GLY A 135 -14.39 7.66 40.85
N VAL A 136 -15.63 7.97 41.22
CA VAL A 136 -16.43 7.52 42.39
C VAL A 136 -17.68 8.39 42.43
#